data_AF-A0A2R6MUL6-F1
#
_entry.id   AF-A0A2R6MUL6-F1
#
_cell.length_a   1.000
_cell.length_b   1.000
_cell.length_c   1.000
_cell.angle_alpha   90.00
_cell.angle_beta   90.00
_cell.angle_gamma   90.00
#
_symmetry.space_group_name_H-M   'P 1'
#
loop_
_entity.id
_entity.type
_entity.pdbx_description
1 polymer ?
#
loop_
_entity_poly.entity_id
_entity_poly.type
_entity_poly.pdbx_seq_one_letter_code
_entity_poly.pdbx_strand_id
1 'polypeptide(L)'
;EPEDSERTVTHLRNYAGQIADEVRRKRPEGVYATGDRDVLRAVRGQLRHDFYRVEAEDPVGRVLEGRGDSPLEVVEATAAEKLGGSHSTLIGGRQGWQALETVAEHPHVKKIIPGPIDAGGPGSRSGLRAKATRADDNGNVRLLVRDGSSVQENRVVTTARDRALGERVRADLNDALDEAGLRE
;
A
#
# COMPACT_ATOMS: atom_id res chain seq x y z
N GLU A 1 3.64 9.62 -34.94
CA GLU A 1 4.31 8.63 -34.07
C GLU A 1 3.64 8.70 -32.70
N PRO A 2 3.31 7.57 -32.04
CA PRO A 2 2.80 7.65 -30.66
C PRO A 2 3.84 8.34 -29.79
N GLU A 3 3.37 9.20 -28.89
CA GLU A 3 4.21 9.92 -27.92
C GLU A 3 5.00 8.90 -27.09
N ASP A 4 6.21 9.24 -26.65
CA ASP A 4 7.13 8.31 -25.97
C ASP A 4 6.50 7.67 -24.70
N SER A 5 5.57 8.40 -24.08
CA SER A 5 4.71 7.96 -22.98
C SER A 5 3.75 6.83 -23.38
N GLU A 6 3.07 6.93 -24.52
CA GLU A 6 2.14 5.92 -25.03
C GLU A 6 2.86 4.62 -25.40
N ARG A 7 4.06 4.74 -25.98
CA ARG A 7 4.94 3.58 -26.27
C ARG A 7 5.33 2.85 -24.99
N THR A 8 5.73 3.60 -23.97
CA THR A 8 6.14 3.06 -22.67
C THR A 8 5.01 2.29 -21.99
N VAL A 9 3.79 2.86 -21.96
CA VAL A 9 2.60 2.19 -21.41
C VAL A 9 2.27 0.91 -22.18
N THR A 10 2.39 0.94 -23.51
CA THR A 10 2.12 -0.21 -24.37
C THR A 10 3.14 -1.33 -24.13
N HIS A 11 4.43 -0.98 -24.02
CA HIS A 11 5.49 -1.94 -23.73
C HIS A 11 5.31 -2.59 -22.35
N LEU A 12 4.99 -1.80 -21.32
CA LEU A 12 4.69 -2.31 -19.99
C LEU A 12 3.53 -3.31 -20.01
N ARG A 13 2.44 -2.97 -20.71
CA ARG A 13 1.26 -3.84 -20.83
C ARG A 13 1.58 -5.16 -21.52
N ASN A 14 2.34 -5.10 -22.61
CA ASN A 14 2.74 -6.28 -23.37
C ASN A 14 3.66 -7.19 -22.54
N TYR A 15 4.64 -6.61 -21.85
CA TYR A 15 5.55 -7.35 -20.99
C TYR A 15 4.80 -8.03 -19.83
N ALA A 16 3.91 -7.30 -19.18
CA ALA A 16 3.06 -7.85 -18.14
C ALA A 16 2.17 -9.00 -18.65
N GLY A 17 1.65 -8.89 -19.88
CA GLY A 17 0.87 -9.94 -20.54
C GLY A 17 1.68 -11.21 -20.77
N GLN A 18 2.94 -11.10 -21.19
CA GLN A 18 3.82 -12.27 -21.37
C GLN A 18 4.05 -13.02 -20.06
N ILE A 19 4.32 -12.31 -18.97
CA ILE A 19 4.49 -12.92 -17.64
C ILE A 19 3.19 -13.59 -17.21
N ALA A 20 2.05 -12.91 -17.39
CA ALA A 20 0.75 -13.43 -16.99
C ALA A 20 0.38 -14.71 -17.75
N ASP A 21 0.65 -14.78 -19.06
CA ASP A 21 0.42 -15.96 -19.87
C ASP A 21 1.32 -17.13 -19.46
N GLU A 22 2.57 -16.87 -19.11
CA GLU A 22 3.49 -17.92 -18.64
C GLU A 22 3.06 -18.48 -17.27
N VAL A 23 2.62 -17.62 -16.36
CA VAL A 23 2.04 -18.04 -15.07
C VAL A 23 0.78 -18.88 -15.29
N ARG A 24 -0.15 -18.43 -16.13
CA ARG A 24 -1.39 -19.17 -16.45
C ARG A 24 -1.11 -20.55 -17.03
N ARG A 25 -0.08 -20.68 -17.86
CA ARG A 25 0.36 -21.96 -18.44
C ARG A 25 0.85 -22.93 -17.37
N LYS A 26 1.59 -22.43 -16.37
CA LYS A 26 2.14 -23.26 -15.28
C LYS A 26 1.11 -23.64 -14.22
N ARG A 27 -0.01 -22.92 -14.15
CA ARG A 27 -1.11 -23.15 -13.18
C ARG A 27 -0.61 -23.30 -11.73
N PRO A 28 0.15 -22.33 -11.20
CA PRO A 28 0.63 -22.41 -9.83
C PRO A 28 -0.52 -22.23 -8.83
N GLU A 29 -0.31 -22.75 -7.62
CA GLU A 29 -1.19 -22.49 -6.47
C GLU A 29 -1.09 -21.04 -5.98
N GLY A 30 0.09 -20.42 -6.14
CA GLY A 30 0.33 -19.01 -5.84
C GLY A 30 1.62 -18.51 -6.49
N VAL A 31 1.73 -17.20 -6.68
CA VAL A 31 2.87 -16.54 -7.33
C VAL A 31 3.57 -15.65 -6.32
N TYR A 32 4.86 -15.89 -6.10
CA TYR A 32 5.72 -14.99 -5.33
C TYR A 32 6.56 -14.16 -6.31
N ALA A 33 6.49 -12.84 -6.21
CA ALA A 33 7.06 -11.93 -7.19
C ALA A 33 7.86 -10.81 -6.51
N THR A 34 8.97 -10.44 -7.14
CA THR A 34 9.83 -9.34 -6.72
C THR A 34 10.24 -8.53 -7.95
N GLY A 35 10.77 -7.33 -7.74
CA GLY A 35 11.23 -6.44 -8.81
C GLY A 35 10.39 -5.18 -8.95
N ASP A 36 10.41 -4.61 -10.16
CA ASP A 36 9.84 -3.29 -10.45
C ASP A 36 8.34 -3.18 -10.13
N ARG A 37 7.95 -2.12 -9.43
CA ARG A 37 6.59 -1.94 -8.92
C ARG A 37 5.55 -1.78 -10.02
N ASP A 38 5.87 -1.05 -11.08
CA ASP A 38 4.94 -0.80 -12.18
C ASP A 38 4.72 -2.07 -13.00
N VAL A 39 5.78 -2.86 -13.20
CA VAL A 39 5.69 -4.20 -13.79
C VAL A 39 4.81 -5.11 -12.94
N LEU A 40 5.09 -5.22 -11.63
CA LEU A 40 4.32 -6.08 -10.73
C LEU A 40 2.84 -5.71 -10.68
N ARG A 41 2.53 -4.40 -10.66
CA ARG A 41 1.15 -3.88 -10.71
C ARG A 41 0.47 -4.26 -12.03
N ALA A 42 1.16 -4.10 -13.16
CA ALA A 42 0.62 -4.43 -14.48
C ALA A 42 0.40 -5.95 -14.67
N VAL A 43 1.29 -6.78 -14.14
CA VAL A 43 1.17 -8.25 -14.15
C VAL A 43 -0.01 -8.70 -13.29
N ARG A 44 -0.10 -8.17 -12.07
CA ARG A 44 -1.19 -8.48 -11.15
C ARG A 44 -2.56 -8.20 -11.75
N GLY A 45 -2.73 -7.05 -12.41
CA GLY A 45 -4.00 -6.68 -13.06
C GLY A 45 -4.45 -7.65 -14.17
N GLN A 46 -3.59 -8.59 -14.58
CA GLN A 46 -3.88 -9.60 -15.59
C GLN A 46 -3.95 -11.03 -15.02
N LEU A 47 -3.60 -11.24 -13.74
CA LEU A 47 -3.57 -12.55 -13.11
C LEU A 47 -4.83 -12.81 -12.26
N ARG A 48 -5.21 -14.08 -12.18
CA ARG A 48 -6.27 -14.57 -11.26
C ARG A 48 -5.72 -15.43 -10.13
N HIS A 49 -4.42 -15.65 -10.11
CA HIS A 49 -3.74 -16.39 -9.04
C HIS A 49 -3.41 -15.44 -7.91
N ASP A 50 -3.31 -15.98 -6.70
CA ASP A 50 -2.75 -15.25 -5.58
C ASP A 50 -1.33 -14.76 -5.95
N PHE A 51 -1.09 -13.47 -5.76
CA PHE A 51 0.12 -12.80 -6.18
C PHE A 51 0.76 -12.07 -5.00
N TYR A 52 1.83 -12.64 -4.47
CA TYR A 52 2.52 -12.18 -3.27
C TYR A 52 3.79 -11.43 -3.63
N ARG A 53 3.94 -10.17 -3.19
CA ARG A 53 5.18 -9.43 -3.35
C ARG A 53 6.20 -9.88 -2.29
N VAL A 54 7.44 -10.10 -2.69
CA VAL A 54 8.54 -10.48 -1.82
C VAL A 54 9.67 -9.50 -2.00
N GLU A 55 9.98 -8.73 -0.97
CA GLU A 55 11.14 -7.84 -0.96
C GLU A 55 12.20 -8.43 -0.05
N ALA A 56 13.25 -8.96 -0.64
CA ALA A 56 14.39 -9.51 0.06
C ALA A 56 15.60 -9.58 -0.89
N GLU A 57 16.80 -9.55 -0.30
CA GLU A 57 18.03 -9.83 -1.02
C GLU A 57 18.07 -11.28 -1.53
N ASP A 58 17.51 -12.22 -0.75
CA ASP A 58 17.19 -13.57 -1.19
C ASP A 58 15.66 -13.83 -1.14
N PRO A 59 14.93 -13.51 -2.23
CA PRO A 59 13.49 -13.72 -2.31
C PRO A 59 13.09 -15.19 -2.20
N VAL A 60 13.92 -16.09 -2.73
CA VAL A 60 13.61 -17.53 -2.75
C VAL A 60 13.81 -18.12 -1.36
N GLY A 61 14.96 -17.82 -0.73
CA GLY A 61 15.23 -18.19 0.66
C GLY A 61 14.13 -17.67 1.58
N ARG A 62 13.73 -16.41 1.46
CA ARG A 62 12.64 -15.83 2.27
C ARG A 62 11.30 -16.56 2.13
N VAL A 63 10.94 -16.97 0.91
CA VAL A 63 9.71 -17.75 0.68
C VAL A 63 9.83 -19.17 1.25
N LEU A 64 11.00 -19.78 1.16
CA LEU A 64 11.24 -21.12 1.68
C LEU A 64 11.30 -21.16 3.21
N GLU A 65 11.90 -20.16 3.84
CA GLU A 65 11.94 -19.98 5.31
C GLU A 65 10.54 -19.72 5.89
N GLY A 66 9.71 -18.97 5.16
CA GLY A 66 8.32 -18.69 5.53
C GLY A 66 7.34 -19.80 5.19
N ARG A 67 7.78 -20.97 4.72
CA ARG A 67 6.93 -22.11 4.33
C ARG A 67 6.25 -22.73 5.56
N GLY A 68 5.20 -22.05 6.04
CA GLY A 68 4.47 -22.33 7.28
C GLY A 68 3.63 -21.13 7.74
N ASP A 69 4.06 -19.90 7.45
CA ASP A 69 3.29 -18.69 7.67
C ASP A 69 2.44 -18.38 6.43
N SER A 70 1.12 -18.37 6.57
CA SER A 70 0.22 -18.04 5.47
C SER A 70 0.53 -16.63 4.93
N PRO A 71 0.69 -16.47 3.60
CA PRO A 71 1.04 -15.18 3.03
C PRO A 71 -0.05 -14.12 3.29
N LEU A 72 0.38 -12.85 3.33
CA LEU A 72 -0.52 -11.71 3.43
C LEU A 72 -1.46 -11.68 2.22
N GLU A 73 -2.78 -11.65 2.49
CA GLU A 73 -3.79 -11.47 1.45
C GLU A 73 -3.57 -10.12 0.74
N VAL A 74 -3.93 -10.04 -0.54
CA VAL A 74 -3.78 -8.84 -1.36
C VAL A 74 -5.16 -8.31 -1.73
N VAL A 75 -5.34 -7.01 -1.59
CA VAL A 75 -6.64 -6.34 -1.78
C VAL A 75 -6.67 -5.69 -3.16
N GLU A 76 -7.60 -6.14 -3.99
CA GLU A 76 -7.91 -5.58 -5.32
C GLU A 76 -8.99 -4.51 -5.16
N ALA A 77 -8.59 -3.28 -4.81
CA ALA A 77 -9.52 -2.16 -4.69
C ALA A 77 -8.79 -0.85 -4.98
N THR A 78 -9.49 0.09 -5.60
CA THR A 78 -9.05 1.48 -5.77
C THR A 78 -8.95 2.18 -4.41
N ALA A 79 -8.20 3.28 -4.35
CA ALA A 79 -8.11 4.09 -3.13
C ALA A 79 -9.50 4.56 -2.65
N ALA A 80 -10.38 4.91 -3.59
CA ALA A 80 -11.76 5.30 -3.30
C ALA A 80 -12.59 4.16 -2.69
N GLU A 81 -12.44 2.93 -3.19
CA GLU A 81 -13.15 1.75 -2.64
C GLU A 81 -12.63 1.33 -1.27
N LYS A 82 -11.36 1.62 -0.95
CA LYS A 82 -10.75 1.35 0.36
C LYS A 82 -11.16 2.35 1.42
N LEU A 83 -11.68 3.53 1.04
CA LEU A 83 -12.19 4.51 1.98
C LEU A 83 -13.55 4.07 2.54
N GLY A 84 -13.71 4.16 3.86
CA GLY A 84 -15.03 3.97 4.45
C GLY A 84 -15.18 4.55 5.84
N GLY A 85 -16.36 4.37 6.42
CA GLY A 85 -16.75 5.03 7.67
C GLY A 85 -17.58 6.29 7.41
N SER A 86 -18.04 6.92 8.49
CA SER A 86 -18.93 8.08 8.42
C SER A 86 -18.20 9.41 8.20
N HIS A 87 -16.90 9.46 8.49
CA HIS A 87 -16.07 10.64 8.31
C HIS A 87 -15.39 10.56 6.95
N SER A 88 -15.61 11.58 6.11
CA SER A 88 -14.95 11.74 4.81
C SER A 88 -14.00 12.94 4.76
N THR A 89 -13.96 13.74 5.83
CA THR A 89 -13.13 14.94 5.90
C THR A 89 -11.72 14.59 6.35
N LEU A 90 -10.71 15.11 5.65
CA LEU A 90 -9.29 14.94 5.95
C LEU A 90 -8.63 16.29 6.24
N ILE A 91 -7.71 16.32 7.20
CA ILE A 91 -6.86 17.50 7.45
C ILE A 91 -5.82 17.71 6.35
N GLY A 92 -5.36 18.95 6.16
CA GLY A 92 -4.28 19.29 5.21
C GLY A 92 -4.62 19.22 3.72
N GLY A 93 -5.91 19.21 3.37
CA GLY A 93 -6.38 19.37 1.99
C GLY A 93 -5.72 18.37 1.04
N ARG A 94 -5.06 18.87 -0.02
CA ARG A 94 -4.42 18.04 -1.05
C ARG A 94 -3.33 17.12 -0.49
N GLN A 95 -2.50 17.60 0.43
CA GLN A 95 -1.45 16.77 1.02
C GLN A 95 -2.04 15.66 1.93
N GLY A 96 -3.15 15.95 2.61
CA GLY A 96 -3.88 14.95 3.39
C GLY A 96 -4.48 13.85 2.51
N TRP A 97 -5.06 14.24 1.37
CA TRP A 97 -5.52 13.29 0.35
C TRP A 97 -4.38 12.45 -0.22
N GLN A 98 -3.25 13.08 -0.54
CA GLN A 98 -2.06 12.39 -1.03
C GLN A 98 -1.55 11.34 -0.01
N ALA A 99 -1.47 11.70 1.28
CA ALA A 99 -1.06 10.76 2.33
C ALA A 99 -1.99 9.54 2.41
N LEU A 100 -3.30 9.76 2.27
CA LEU A 100 -4.27 8.69 2.31
C LEU A 100 -4.18 7.80 1.06
N GLU A 101 -4.04 8.40 -0.12
CA GLU A 101 -3.89 7.68 -1.39
C GLU A 101 -2.63 6.81 -1.39
N THR A 102 -1.49 7.34 -0.94
CA THR A 102 -0.24 6.59 -0.75
C THR A 102 -0.45 5.34 0.10
N VAL A 103 -1.17 5.44 1.22
CA VAL A 103 -1.48 4.30 2.08
C VAL A 103 -2.50 3.36 1.45
N ALA A 104 -3.52 3.89 0.77
CA ALA A 104 -4.59 3.11 0.17
C ALA A 104 -4.09 2.28 -1.03
N GLU A 105 -3.10 2.77 -1.78
CA GLU A 105 -2.47 2.01 -2.86
C GLU A 105 -1.72 0.76 -2.38
N HIS A 106 -1.44 0.66 -1.08
CA HIS A 106 -0.71 -0.48 -0.54
C HIS A 106 -1.53 -1.79 -0.68
N PRO A 107 -0.94 -2.87 -1.21
CA PRO A 107 -1.64 -4.13 -1.51
C PRO A 107 -2.26 -4.79 -0.27
N HIS A 108 -1.63 -4.59 0.89
CA HIS A 108 -2.05 -5.21 2.14
C HIS A 108 -2.99 -4.32 2.96
N VAL A 109 -3.44 -3.19 2.42
CA VAL A 109 -4.45 -2.34 3.05
C VAL A 109 -5.83 -2.72 2.51
N LYS A 110 -6.70 -3.23 3.40
CA LYS A 110 -8.11 -3.57 3.14
C LYS A 110 -8.98 -2.33 3.13
N LYS A 111 -8.79 -1.46 4.12
CA LYS A 111 -9.68 -0.34 4.37
C LYS A 111 -8.99 0.76 5.15
N ILE A 112 -9.32 2.00 4.84
CA ILE A 112 -8.95 3.18 5.64
C ILE A 112 -10.24 3.79 6.17
N ILE A 113 -10.26 4.05 7.48
CA ILE A 113 -11.41 4.64 8.18
C ILE A 113 -10.94 5.95 8.80
N PRO A 114 -11.33 7.10 8.21
CA PRO A 114 -10.96 8.39 8.78
C PRO A 114 -11.53 8.59 10.18
N GLY A 115 -10.70 9.11 11.07
CA GLY A 115 -11.09 9.45 12.44
C GLY A 115 -11.53 10.90 12.59
N PRO A 116 -11.97 11.28 13.81
CA PRO A 116 -12.24 12.67 14.14
C PRO A 116 -10.97 13.53 14.03
N ILE A 117 -11.18 14.84 13.87
CA ILE A 117 -10.10 15.83 13.78
C ILE A 117 -9.99 16.54 15.14
N ASP A 118 -8.83 16.41 15.76
CA ASP A 118 -8.48 17.14 16.97
C ASP A 118 -7.71 18.41 16.57
N ALA A 119 -8.42 19.53 16.48
CA ALA A 119 -7.83 20.83 16.15
C ALA A 119 -7.29 21.52 17.41
N GLY A 120 -5.97 21.71 17.50
CA GLY A 120 -5.36 22.66 18.42
C GLY A 120 -5.42 24.10 17.88
N GLY A 121 -5.09 25.10 18.71
CA GLY A 121 -5.21 26.54 18.43
C GLY A 121 -4.50 27.07 17.15
N PRO A 122 -4.43 28.40 16.94
CA PRO A 122 -4.14 29.02 15.65
C PRO A 122 -2.88 28.45 14.98
N GLY A 123 -3.06 27.96 13.74
CA GLY A 123 -2.12 27.08 13.05
C GLY A 123 -0.73 27.66 12.82
N SER A 124 0.29 26.85 13.10
CA SER A 124 1.65 27.09 12.63
C SER A 124 1.75 26.74 11.14
N ARG A 125 2.55 27.49 10.36
CA ARG A 125 2.85 27.21 8.94
C ARG A 125 3.78 26.01 8.77
N SER A 126 3.51 24.88 9.41
CA SER A 126 4.26 23.65 9.19
C SER A 126 3.59 22.82 8.09
N GLY A 127 4.40 22.11 7.29
CA GLY A 127 3.87 21.22 6.26
C GLY A 127 3.16 20.01 6.88
N LEU A 128 2.27 19.38 6.09
CA LEU A 128 1.59 18.17 6.53
C LEU A 128 2.60 17.04 6.74
N ARG A 129 2.45 16.33 7.85
CA ARG A 129 3.26 15.14 8.18
C ARG A 129 2.35 13.96 8.45
N ALA A 130 2.74 12.79 7.98
CA ALA A 130 2.02 11.54 8.14
C ALA A 130 2.96 10.42 8.60
N LYS A 131 2.44 9.50 9.42
CA LYS A 131 3.14 8.25 9.75
C LYS A 131 2.19 7.11 10.03
N ALA A 132 2.58 5.89 9.65
CA ALA A 132 1.95 4.67 10.12
C ALA A 132 2.48 4.33 11.53
N THR A 133 1.58 4.22 12.50
CA THR A 133 1.91 3.86 13.88
C THR A 133 2.16 2.36 14.03
N ARG A 134 2.66 1.99 15.21
CA ARG A 134 2.83 0.60 15.64
C ARG A 134 1.57 -0.23 15.37
N ALA A 135 1.76 -1.45 14.85
CA ALA A 135 0.66 -2.36 14.59
C ALA A 135 0.01 -2.83 15.90
N ASP A 136 -1.29 -3.09 15.87
CA ASP A 136 -2.02 -3.76 16.94
C ASP A 136 -1.81 -5.28 16.88
N ASP A 137 -2.40 -6.02 17.82
CA ASP A 137 -2.26 -7.47 17.90
C ASP A 137 -2.87 -8.21 16.71
N ASN A 138 -3.79 -7.57 16.00
CA ASN A 138 -4.41 -8.09 14.77
C ASN A 138 -3.64 -7.63 13.51
N GLY A 139 -2.52 -6.92 13.66
CA GLY A 139 -1.70 -6.44 12.56
C GLY A 139 -2.20 -5.17 11.86
N ASN A 140 -3.24 -4.50 12.39
CA ASN A 140 -3.70 -3.22 11.84
C ASN A 140 -2.85 -2.06 12.37
N VAL A 141 -2.79 -0.97 11.61
CA VAL A 141 -2.04 0.24 12.01
C VAL A 141 -2.96 1.45 12.07
N ARG A 142 -2.46 2.57 12.60
CA ARG A 142 -3.10 3.89 12.43
C ARG A 142 -2.23 4.77 11.55
N LEU A 143 -2.84 5.48 10.62
CA LEU A 143 -2.21 6.58 9.90
C LEU A 143 -2.47 7.86 10.69
N LEU A 144 -1.43 8.37 11.35
CA LEU A 144 -1.47 9.64 12.05
C LEU A 144 -1.09 10.75 11.07
N VAL A 145 -2.02 11.64 10.77
CA VAL A 145 -1.78 12.85 9.97
C VAL A 145 -1.73 14.05 10.91
N ARG A 146 -0.81 14.98 10.64
CA ARG A 146 -0.66 16.23 11.37
C ARG A 146 -0.51 17.39 10.40
N ASP A 147 -1.25 18.46 10.65
CA ASP A 147 -1.16 19.72 9.92
C ASP A 147 -1.20 20.86 10.94
N GLY A 148 -0.04 21.49 11.18
CA GLY A 148 0.13 22.42 12.28
C GLY A 148 -0.17 21.80 13.64
N SER A 149 -1.17 22.37 14.32
CA SER A 149 -1.70 21.93 15.62
C SER A 149 -2.84 20.92 15.49
N SER A 150 -3.30 20.64 14.27
CA SER A 150 -4.39 19.70 14.01
C SER A 150 -3.85 18.29 13.84
N VAL A 151 -4.52 17.31 14.43
CA VAL A 151 -4.16 15.90 14.36
C VAL A 151 -5.39 15.10 13.93
N GLN A 152 -5.17 14.11 13.06
CA GLN A 152 -6.19 13.15 12.68
C GLN A 152 -5.61 11.74 12.70
N GLU A 153 -6.27 10.84 13.41
CA GLU A 153 -5.92 9.43 13.46
C GLU A 153 -6.85 8.62 12.57
N ASN A 154 -6.32 8.05 11.49
CA ASN A 154 -7.08 7.24 10.55
C ASN A 154 -6.76 5.76 10.78
N ARG A 155 -7.77 4.92 10.96
CA ARG A 155 -7.57 3.48 11.15
C ARG A 155 -7.29 2.81 9.81
N VAL A 156 -6.21 2.05 9.73
CA VAL A 156 -5.80 1.31 8.53
C VAL A 156 -5.95 -0.18 8.81
N VAL A 157 -6.97 -0.79 8.21
CA VAL A 157 -7.22 -2.22 8.28
C VAL A 157 -6.32 -2.91 7.28
N THR A 158 -5.51 -3.86 7.76
CA THR A 158 -4.55 -4.57 6.91
C THR A 158 -4.99 -6.01 6.66
N THR A 159 -4.25 -6.71 5.80
CA THR A 159 -4.37 -8.16 5.63
C THR A 159 -3.50 -8.96 6.58
N ALA A 160 -2.74 -8.29 7.44
CA ALA A 160 -2.01 -8.94 8.50
C ALA A 160 -2.99 -9.60 9.49
N ARG A 161 -2.53 -10.70 10.07
CA ARG A 161 -3.29 -11.52 11.02
C ARG A 161 -2.72 -11.43 12.42
N ASP A 162 -1.54 -10.84 12.54
CA ASP A 162 -0.80 -10.68 13.76
C ASP A 162 0.05 -9.40 13.72
N ARG A 163 0.55 -9.04 14.90
CA ARG A 163 1.44 -7.91 15.11
C ARG A 163 2.70 -7.95 14.24
N ALA A 164 3.35 -9.10 14.08
CA ALA A 164 4.63 -9.18 13.37
C ALA A 164 4.47 -8.88 11.87
N LEU A 165 3.43 -9.42 11.25
CA LEU A 165 3.05 -9.12 9.87
C LEU A 165 2.58 -7.66 9.73
N GLY A 166 1.83 -7.14 10.70
CA GLY A 166 1.41 -5.74 10.72
C GLY A 166 2.58 -4.77 10.80
N GLU A 167 3.65 -5.12 11.51
CA GLU A 167 4.87 -4.32 11.60
C GLU A 167 5.65 -4.29 10.27
N ARG A 168 5.57 -5.35 9.45
CA ARG A 168 6.09 -5.34 8.07
C ARG A 168 5.30 -4.37 7.21
N VAL A 169 3.96 -4.50 7.20
CA VAL A 169 3.08 -3.56 6.48
C VAL A 169 3.32 -2.12 6.95
N ARG A 170 3.52 -1.90 8.26
CA ARG A 170 3.84 -0.58 8.79
C ARG A 170 5.12 -0.01 8.18
N ALA A 171 6.18 -0.81 8.05
CA ALA A 171 7.45 -0.35 7.48
C ALA A 171 7.23 0.11 6.03
N ASP A 172 6.62 -0.74 5.20
CA ASP A 172 6.33 -0.44 3.80
C ASP A 172 5.46 0.83 3.63
N LEU A 173 4.44 1.00 4.47
CA LEU A 173 3.60 2.20 4.47
C LEU A 173 4.38 3.47 4.82
N ASN A 174 5.33 3.35 5.75
CA ASN A 174 6.14 4.45 6.23
C ASN A 174 7.18 4.86 5.20
N ASP A 175 7.80 3.90 4.52
CA ASP A 175 8.73 4.13 3.41
C ASP A 175 8.01 4.81 2.24
N ALA A 176 6.79 4.36 1.89
CA ALA A 176 5.98 5.00 0.85
C ALA A 176 5.61 6.46 1.20
N LEU A 177 5.41 6.79 2.48
CA LEU A 177 5.16 8.16 2.93
C LEU A 177 6.43 9.03 2.88
N ASP A 178 7.60 8.47 3.15
CA ASP A 178 8.89 9.15 2.97
C ASP A 178 9.13 9.49 1.50
N GLU A 179 8.90 8.53 0.59
CA GLU A 179 9.00 8.73 -0.87
C GLU A 179 8.07 9.83 -1.38
N ALA A 180 6.87 9.95 -0.79
CA ALA A 180 5.91 11.00 -1.11
C ALA A 180 6.28 12.39 -0.53
N GLY A 181 7.35 12.48 0.28
CA GLY A 181 7.75 13.71 0.96
C GLY A 181 6.79 14.13 2.08
N LEU A 182 6.06 13.17 2.65
CA LEU A 182 5.01 13.41 3.66
C LEU A 182 5.45 13.05 5.07
N ARG A 183 6.73 12.71 5.26
CA ARG A 183 7.27 12.24 6.54
C ARG A 183 8.63 12.91 6.79
N GLU A 184 8.86 13.26 8.06
CA GLU A 184 10.11 13.77 8.64
C GLU A 184 10.35 13.06 9.98
#